data_AF-A0A838DH36-F1
#
_entry.id   AF-A0A838DH36-F1
#
_cell.length_a   1.000
_cell.length_b   1.000
_cell.length_c   1.000
_cell.angle_alpha   90.00
_cell.angle_beta   90.00
_cell.angle_gamma   90.00
#
_symmetry.space_group_name_H-M   'P 1'
#
loop_
_entity.id
_entity.type
_entity.pdbx_description
1 polymer ?
#
loop_
_entity_poly.entity_id
_entity_poly.type
_entity_poly.pdbx_seq_one_letter_code
_entity_poly.pdbx_strand_id
1 'polypeptide(L)'
;DHDVQTLRTSSAATHRFEKVNSSHHQAIDRLADGCEVEAWSAEDDIIEQIRLKDYAFAVGVQYHPERGTSYCSLFDHFASRLK
;
A
#
# COMPACT_ATOMS: atom_id res chain seq x y z
N ASP A 1 19.09 -8.12 -0.06
CA ASP A 1 17.93 -8.63 -0.80
C ASP A 1 17.36 -7.43 -1.53
N HIS A 2 17.45 -7.36 -2.85
CA HIS A 2 17.03 -6.16 -3.60
C HIS A 2 15.51 -6.06 -3.75
N ASP A 3 14.78 -7.10 -3.33
CA ASP A 3 13.34 -7.20 -3.47
C ASP A 3 12.58 -6.69 -2.24
N VAL A 4 13.23 -5.94 -1.34
CA VAL A 4 12.60 -5.35 -0.15
C VAL A 4 13.00 -3.89 -0.03
N GLN A 5 12.02 -3.01 0.16
CA GLN A 5 12.21 -1.57 0.34
C GLN A 5 11.53 -1.08 1.63
N THR A 6 12.04 0.02 2.18
CA THR A 6 11.43 0.71 3.34
C THR A 6 10.34 1.67 2.88
N LEU A 7 9.25 1.77 3.65
CA LEU A 7 8.17 2.72 3.38
C LEU A 7 8.17 3.90 4.35
N ARG A 8 7.89 5.09 3.82
CA ARG A 8 7.40 6.26 4.55
C ARG A 8 5.87 6.25 4.49
N THR A 9 5.19 6.33 5.63
CA THR A 9 3.71 6.27 5.69
C THR A 9 3.10 7.57 6.20
N SER A 10 1.94 7.95 5.69
CA SER A 10 1.20 9.14 6.15
C SER A 10 0.64 8.91 7.56
N SER A 11 0.39 9.96 8.35
CA SER A 11 -0.22 9.83 9.69
C SER A 11 -1.67 9.29 9.65
N ALA A 12 -2.32 9.33 8.49
CA ALA A 12 -3.67 8.81 8.28
C ALA A 12 -3.72 7.44 7.60
N ALA A 13 -2.57 6.82 7.32
CA ALA A 13 -2.50 5.54 6.63
C ALA A 13 -3.27 4.43 7.36
N THR A 14 -4.15 3.75 6.62
CA THR A 14 -4.99 2.66 7.12
C THR A 14 -4.14 1.47 7.58
N HIS A 15 -3.12 1.11 6.78
CA HIS A 15 -2.13 0.10 7.11
C HIS A 15 -0.73 0.69 7.07
N ARG A 16 0.13 0.29 8.01
CA ARG A 16 1.52 0.73 8.09
C ARG A 16 2.44 -0.46 8.12
N PHE A 17 3.23 -0.61 7.06
CA PHE A 17 4.30 -1.58 6.98
C PHE A 17 5.62 -0.83 6.90
N GLU A 18 6.61 -1.24 7.70
CA GLU A 18 7.94 -0.60 7.70
C GLU A 18 8.72 -0.98 6.44
N LYS A 19 8.59 -2.24 6.02
CA LYS A 19 9.26 -2.81 4.85
C LYS A 19 8.28 -3.66 4.06
N VAL A 20 8.37 -3.56 2.74
CA VAL A 20 7.54 -4.33 1.81
C VAL A 20 8.41 -4.89 0.70
N ASN A 21 7.92 -5.96 0.08
CA ASN A 21 8.57 -6.51 -1.09
C ASN A 21 8.32 -5.67 -2.34
N SER A 22 9.29 -5.59 -3.25
CA SER A 22 9.22 -4.76 -4.45
C SER A 22 9.61 -5.57 -5.68
N SER A 23 8.73 -5.61 -6.68
CA SER A 23 8.93 -6.37 -7.92
C SER A 23 8.02 -5.81 -9.01
N HIS A 24 8.30 -4.59 -9.45
CA HIS A 24 7.52 -3.88 -10.47
C HIS A 24 8.44 -3.01 -11.34
N HIS A 25 8.01 -2.72 -12.56
CA HIS A 25 8.74 -1.85 -13.50
C HIS A 25 7.94 -0.59 -13.86
N GLN A 26 6.77 -0.40 -13.23
CA GLN A 26 5.85 0.69 -13.49
C GLN A 26 5.33 1.20 -12.15
N ALA A 27 5.13 2.52 -12.09
CA ALA A 27 4.65 3.20 -10.89
C ALA A 27 3.58 4.22 -11.27
N ILE A 28 2.84 4.67 -10.26
CA ILE A 28 1.84 5.74 -10.40
C ILE A 28 2.56 7.07 -10.67
N ASP A 29 2.37 7.62 -11.87
CA ASP A 29 2.84 8.97 -12.24
C ASP A 29 1.84 10.06 -11.81
N ARG A 30 0.55 9.82 -12.07
CA ARG A 30 -0.53 10.74 -11.71
C ARG A 30 -1.61 10.04 -10.90
N LEU A 31 -1.84 10.51 -9.68
CA LEU A 31 -2.90 10.00 -8.82
C LEU A 31 -4.28 10.39 -9.36
N ALA A 32 -5.23 9.45 -9.32
CA ALA A 32 -6.61 9.69 -9.72
C ALA A 32 -7.37 10.55 -8.69
N ASP A 33 -8.38 11.27 -9.16
CA ASP A 33 -9.30 12.00 -8.29
C ASP A 33 -9.99 11.06 -7.29
N GLY A 34 -10.16 11.54 -6.06
CA GLY A 34 -10.75 10.73 -4.98
C GLY A 34 -9.78 9.77 -4.30
N CYS A 35 -8.61 9.50 -4.88
CA CYS A 35 -7.56 8.72 -4.20
C CYS A 35 -6.74 9.60 -3.24
N GLU A 36 -6.19 8.96 -2.22
CA GLU A 36 -5.23 9.55 -1.27
C GLU A 36 -4.05 8.60 -1.09
N VAL A 37 -2.83 9.15 -1.08
CA VAL A 37 -1.62 8.35 -0.87
C VAL A 37 -1.42 8.08 0.62
N GLU A 38 -1.19 6.82 0.96
CA GLU A 38 -0.95 6.36 2.33
C GLU A 38 0.51 5.99 2.59
N ALA A 39 1.23 5.54 1.56
CA ALA A 39 2.64 5.18 1.68
C ALA A 39 3.44 5.48 0.42
N TRP A 40 4.72 5.79 0.64
CA TRP A 40 5.73 5.99 -0.38
C TRP A 40 6.94 5.09 -0.08
N SER A 41 7.65 4.68 -1.10
CA SER A 41 9.05 4.25 -0.96
C SER A 41 9.85 5.35 -0.27
N ALA A 42 10.61 4.98 0.75
CA ALA A 42 11.45 5.93 1.48
C ALA A 42 12.70 6.36 0.69
N GLU A 43 13.03 5.63 -0.39
CA GLU A 43 14.27 5.85 -1.15
C GLU A 43 14.06 6.76 -2.37
N ASP A 44 12.92 6.65 -3.06
CA ASP A 44 12.66 7.32 -4.34
C ASP A 44 11.28 7.99 -4.43
N ASP A 45 10.51 8.03 -3.33
CA ASP A 45 9.18 8.62 -3.23
C ASP A 45 8.13 8.01 -4.21
N ILE A 46 8.37 6.81 -4.76
CA ILE A 46 7.34 6.07 -5.50
C ILE A 46 6.15 5.79 -4.60
N ILE A 47 4.94 6.02 -5.11
CA ILE A 47 3.68 5.72 -4.41
C ILE A 47 3.51 4.21 -4.29
N GLU A 48 3.39 3.71 -3.05
CA GLU A 48 3.34 2.28 -2.75
C GLU A 48 1.99 1.82 -2.18
N GLN A 49 1.22 2.75 -1.62
CA GLN A 49 -0.12 2.47 -1.10
C GLN A 49 -1.04 3.67 -1.28
N ILE A 50 -2.24 3.42 -1.76
CA ILE A 50 -3.30 4.42 -1.91
C ILE A 50 -4.61 3.89 -1.33
N ARG A 51 -5.49 4.80 -0.95
CA ARG A 51 -6.89 4.47 -0.64
C ARG A 51 -7.85 5.34 -1.46
N LEU A 52 -9.04 4.81 -1.71
CA LEU A 52 -10.16 5.61 -2.21
C LEU A 52 -10.85 6.30 -1.04
N LYS A 53 -11.03 7.62 -1.12
CA LYS A 53 -11.81 8.40 -0.14
C LYS A 53 -13.29 8.04 -0.21
N ASP A 54 -13.99 8.26 0.90
CA ASP A 54 -15.45 8.11 1.02
C ASP A 54 -15.99 6.72 0.63
N TYR A 55 -15.14 5.69 0.72
CA TYR A 55 -15.50 4.30 0.47
C TYR A 55 -15.15 3.41 1.67
N ALA A 56 -16.00 2.42 1.97
CA ALA A 56 -15.89 1.63 3.20
C ALA A 56 -14.57 0.85 3.29
N PHE A 57 -14.11 0.30 2.16
CA PHE A 57 -12.79 -0.31 2.02
C PHE A 57 -12.41 -0.40 0.55
N ALA A 58 -11.39 0.36 0.14
CA ALA A 58 -10.76 0.26 -1.17
C ALA A 58 -9.32 0.75 -1.04
N VAL A 59 -8.40 -0.21 -0.93
CA VAL A 59 -6.96 0.01 -0.77
C VAL A 59 -6.25 -0.60 -1.98
N GLY A 60 -5.34 0.16 -2.59
CA GLY A 60 -4.43 -0.30 -3.63
C GLY A 60 -3.00 -0.29 -3.11
N VAL A 61 -2.27 -1.38 -3.33
CA VAL A 61 -0.85 -1.52 -2.96
C VAL A 61 -0.04 -1.86 -4.19
N GLN A 62 1.19 -1.35 -4.27
CA GLN A 62 2.10 -1.59 -5.38
C GLN A 62 3.01 -2.82 -5.12
N TYR A 63 3.27 -3.12 -3.85
CA TYR A 63 3.93 -4.35 -3.39
C TYR A 63 3.02 -5.58 -3.48
N HIS A 64 3.59 -6.74 -3.15
CA HIS A 64 2.93 -8.05 -3.28
C HIS A 64 2.61 -8.67 -1.91
N PRO A 65 1.47 -8.29 -1.28
CA PRO A 65 1.10 -8.76 0.05
C PRO A 65 0.83 -10.28 0.11
N GLU A 66 0.56 -10.93 -1.02
CA GLU A 66 0.32 -12.37 -1.11
C GLU A 66 1.60 -13.21 -0.92
N ARG A 67 2.78 -12.61 -1.07
CA ARG A 67 4.07 -13.31 -1.00
C ARG A 67 4.65 -13.43 0.42
N GLY A 68 3.93 -12.96 1.44
CA GLY A 68 4.40 -13.00 2.82
C GLY A 68 3.28 -12.92 3.85
N THR A 69 3.56 -13.35 5.07
CA THR A 69 2.58 -13.36 6.18
C THR A 69 2.55 -12.05 6.97
N SER A 70 3.51 -11.15 6.76
CA SER A 70 3.59 -9.85 7.44
C SER A 70 2.41 -8.91 7.14
N TYR A 71 1.58 -9.27 6.15
CA TYR A 71 0.47 -8.46 5.65
C TYR A 71 -0.90 -8.97 6.08
N CYS A 72 -1.00 -9.93 7.00
CA CYS A 72 -2.29 -10.50 7.42
C CYS A 72 -3.32 -9.44 7.80
N SER A 73 -2.92 -8.36 8.47
CA SER A 73 -3.82 -7.27 8.86
C SER A 73 -4.54 -6.60 7.68
N LEU A 74 -3.90 -6.52 6.50
CA LEU A 74 -4.52 -6.00 5.27
C LEU A 74 -5.62 -6.94 4.78
N PHE A 75 -5.34 -8.25 4.73
CA PHE A 75 -6.31 -9.26 4.30
C PHE A 75 -7.44 -9.46 5.31
N ASP A 76 -7.15 -9.42 6.61
CA ASP A 76 -8.15 -9.49 7.67
C ASP A 76 -9.11 -8.30 7.59
N HIS A 77 -8.58 -7.09 7.35
CA HIS A 77 -9.41 -5.92 7.14
C HIS A 77 -10.25 -6.04 5.87
N PHE A 78 -9.69 -6.49 4.75
CA PHE A 78 -10.45 -6.78 3.54
C PHE A 78 -11.58 -7.79 3.79
N ALA A 79 -11.27 -8.92 4.43
CA ALA A 79 -12.22 -9.98 4.74
C ALA A 79 -13.35 -9.50 5.66
N SER A 80 -13.05 -8.65 6.65
CA SER A 80 -14.05 -8.07 7.55
C SER A 80 -15.08 -7.16 6.85
N ARG A 81 -14.81 -6.78 5.59
CA ARG A 81 -15.65 -5.90 4.76
C ARG A 81 -16.48 -6.68 3.75
N LEU A 82 -16.23 -7.98 3.61
CA LEU A 82 -17.07 -8.89 2.85
C LEU A 82 -18.32 -9.18 3.68
N LYS A 83 -19.49 -9.10 3.03
CA LYS A 83 -20.77 -9.51 3.60
C LYS A 83 -21.06 -10.96 3.25
#